data_AF-A0A3B7D5I0-F1
#
_entry.id   AF-A0A3B7D5I0-F1
#
_cell.length_a   1.000
_cell.length_b   1.000
_cell.length_c   1.000
_cell.angle_alpha   90.00
_cell.angle_beta   90.00
_cell.angle_gamma   90.00
#
_symmetry.space_group_name_H-M   'P 1'
#
loop_
_entity.id
_entity.type
_entity.pdbx_description
1 polymer ?
#
loop_
_entity_poly.entity_id
_entity_poly.type
_entity_poly.pdbx_seq_one_letter_code
_entity_poly.pdbx_strand_id
1 'polypeptide(L)' 'MHGSSPAAWTAVLLCLTGITIGGVALIPNPNWVWFTVGCVVALASGLVGRVMSSAGMGANSAEH' A
#
# COMPACT_ATOMS: atom_id res chain seq x y z
N MET A 1 -13.97 15.61 8.63
CA MET A 1 -13.39 15.61 7.26
C MET A 1 -12.97 14.19 6.94
N HIS A 2 -13.52 13.65 5.87
CA HIS A 2 -13.36 12.26 5.44
C HIS A 2 -11.89 11.85 5.37
N GLY A 3 -11.57 10.60 5.69
CA GLY A 3 -10.21 10.03 5.75
C GLY A 3 -9.41 10.20 4.45
N SER A 4 -8.90 11.40 4.23
CA SER A 4 -8.22 11.87 3.02
C SER A 4 -6.84 12.45 3.37
N SER A 5 -6.26 12.00 4.48
CA SER A 5 -4.84 12.22 4.73
C SER A 5 -4.07 11.54 3.58
N PRO A 6 -3.16 12.25 2.88
CA PRO A 6 -2.38 11.70 1.76
C PRO A 6 -1.63 10.41 2.13
N ALA A 7 -1.25 10.25 3.39
CA ALA A 7 -0.64 9.04 3.93
C ALA A 7 -1.57 7.82 3.81
N ALA A 8 -2.85 7.99 4.14
CA ALA A 8 -3.83 6.91 4.05
C ALA A 8 -4.05 6.48 2.60
N TRP A 9 -4.21 7.44 1.69
CA TRP A 9 -4.44 7.14 0.27
C TRP A 9 -3.22 6.52 -0.41
N THR A 10 -2.01 6.92 -0.02
CA THR A 10 -0.75 6.34 -0.52
C THR A 10 -0.60 4.88 -0.10
N ALA A 11 -0.88 4.58 1.17
CA ALA A 11 -0.87 3.20 1.66
C ALA A 11 -1.91 2.33 0.93
N VAL A 12 -3.12 2.85 0.70
CA VAL A 12 -4.17 2.14 -0.05
C VAL A 12 -3.74 1.86 -1.49
N LEU A 13 -3.21 2.86 -2.20
CA LEU A 13 -2.73 2.68 -3.58
C LEU A 13 -1.61 1.66 -3.71
N LEU A 14 -0.64 1.69 -2.80
CA LEU A 14 0.44 0.69 -2.74
C LEU A 14 -0.11 -0.72 -2.50
N CYS A 15 -1.06 -0.85 -1.57
CA CYS A 15 -1.69 -2.13 -1.26
C CYS A 15 -2.47 -2.67 -2.47
N LEU A 16 -3.30 -1.83 -3.10
CA LEU A 16 -4.05 -2.18 -4.30
C LEU A 16 -3.13 -2.59 -5.45
N THR A 17 -2.01 -1.88 -5.64
CA THR A 17 -1.02 -2.22 -6.67
C THR A 17 -0.38 -3.59 -6.40
N GLY A 18 0.04 -3.85 -5.16
CA GLY A 18 0.60 -5.15 -4.76
C GLY A 18 -0.38 -6.30 -4.97
N ILE A 19 -1.65 -6.12 -4.56
CA ILE A 19 -2.71 -7.12 -4.76
C ILE A 19 -2.99 -7.33 -6.25
N THR A 20 -3.02 -6.27 -7.06
CA THR A 20 -3.25 -6.37 -8.50
C THR A 20 -2.13 -7.15 -9.17
N ILE A 21 -0.86 -6.84 -8.86
CA ILE A 21 0.30 -7.58 -9.37
C ILE A 21 0.23 -9.05 -8.93
N GLY A 22 -0.06 -9.31 -7.65
CA GLY A 22 -0.18 -10.67 -7.12
C GLY A 22 -1.29 -11.47 -7.78
N GLY A 23 -2.47 -10.86 -7.99
CA GLY A 23 -3.61 -11.49 -8.65
C GLY A 23 -3.33 -11.80 -10.13
N VAL A 24 -2.73 -10.86 -10.86
CA VAL A 24 -2.33 -11.07 -12.27
C VAL A 24 -1.24 -12.13 -12.38
N ALA A 25 -0.31 -12.21 -11.42
CA ALA A 25 0.75 -13.21 -11.43
C ALA A 25 0.25 -14.66 -11.32
N LEU A 26 -0.99 -14.88 -10.85
CA LEU A 26 -1.58 -16.21 -10.73
C LEU A 26 -2.27 -16.71 -12.00
N ILE A 27 -2.43 -15.86 -13.03
CA ILE A 27 -3.24 -16.16 -14.22
C ILE A 27 -2.43 -15.92 -15.51
N PRO A 28 -2.51 -16.80 -16.53
CA PRO A 28 -3.16 -18.11 -16.56
C PRO A 28 -2.30 -19.24 -15.98
N ASN A 29 -0.98 -19.04 -15.91
CA ASN A 29 -0.03 -19.94 -15.24
C ASN A 29 0.57 -19.22 -14.03
N PRO A 30 0.62 -19.86 -12.85
CA PRO A 30 1.08 -19.21 -11.63
C PRO A 30 2.58 -18.91 -11.71
N ASN A 31 2.91 -17.62 -11.68
CA ASN A 31 4.27 -17.13 -11.57
C ASN A 31 4.58 -16.75 -10.12
N TRP A 32 5.21 -17.68 -9.40
CA TRP A 32 5.54 -17.54 -7.99
C TRP A 32 6.49 -16.37 -7.67
N VAL A 33 7.34 -15.96 -8.61
CA VAL A 33 8.24 -14.82 -8.43
C VAL A 33 7.44 -13.52 -8.38
N TRP A 34 6.60 -13.28 -9.38
CA TRP A 34 5.76 -12.07 -9.44
C TRP A 34 4.70 -12.04 -8.33
N PHE A 35 4.18 -13.20 -7.94
CA PHE A 35 3.29 -13.32 -6.79
C PHE A 35 3.99 -12.87 -5.49
N THR A 36 5.22 -13.34 -5.25
CA THR A 36 6.01 -12.93 -4.09
C THR A 36 6.30 -11.43 -4.11
N VAL A 37 6.63 -10.86 -5.27
CA VAL A 37 6.81 -9.41 -5.43
C VAL A 37 5.52 -8.65 -5.08
N GLY A 38 4.37 -9.09 -5.59
CA GLY A 38 3.06 -8.51 -5.25
C GLY A 38 2.77 -8.56 -3.74
N CYS A 39 3.04 -9.69 -3.09
CA CYS A 39 2.91 -9.83 -1.64
C CYS A 39 3.85 -8.89 -0.88
N VAL A 40 5.12 -8.78 -1.27
CA VAL A 40 6.09 -7.88 -0.64
C VAL A 40 5.65 -6.42 -0.77
N VAL A 41 5.15 -6.01 -1.95
CA VAL A 41 4.64 -4.65 -2.19
C VAL A 41 3.38 -4.38 -1.34
N ALA A 42 2.45 -5.34 -1.27
CA ALA A 42 1.26 -5.21 -0.45
C ALA A 42 1.60 -5.09 1.04
N LEU A 43 2.55 -5.87 1.55
CA LEU A 43 3.02 -5.78 2.94
C LEU A 43 3.79 -4.48 3.21
N ALA A 44 4.62 -4.04 2.26
CA ALA A 44 5.38 -2.79 2.36
C ALA A 44 4.46 -1.57 2.43
N SER A 45 3.24 -1.63 1.88
CA SER A 45 2.25 -0.55 1.95
C SER A 45 1.93 -0.13 3.40
N GLY A 46 1.87 -1.09 4.33
CA GLY A 46 1.64 -0.82 5.75
C GLY A 46 2.83 -0.11 6.40
N LEU A 47 4.05 -0.44 5.98
CA LEU A 47 5.28 0.23 6.44
C LEU A 47 5.33 1.68 5.93
N VAL A 48 4.99 1.90 4.65
CA VAL A 48 4.92 3.24 4.07
C VAL A 48 3.85 4.09 4.77
N GLY A 49 2.67 3.52 5.04
CA GLY A 49 1.62 4.20 5.81
C GLY A 49 2.07 4.59 7.22
N ARG A 50 2.81 3.71 7.91
CA ARG A 50 3.43 4.00 9.22
C ARG A 50 4.46 5.13 9.13
N VAL A 51 5.36 5.08 8.15
CA VAL A 51 6.40 6.11 7.95
C VAL A 51 5.78 7.46 7.65
N MET A 52 4.80 7.52 6.74
CA MET A 52 4.10 8.76 6.41
C MET A 52 3.25 9.29 7.58
N SER A 53 2.70 8.41 8.41
CA SER A 53 2.06 8.82 9.66
C SER A 53 3.07 9.45 10.63
N SER A 54 4.24 8.83 10.80
CA SER A 54 5.29 9.31 11.71
C SER A 54 5.94 10.62 11.30
N ALA A 55 6.05 10.90 10.00
CA ALA A 55 6.63 12.15 9.51
C ALA A 55 5.59 13.29 9.40
N GLY A 56 4.41 13.13 9.99
CA GLY A 56 3.42 14.20 10.10
C GLY A 56 2.60 14.41 8.82
N MET A 57 2.29 13.35 8.10
CA MET A 57 1.28 13.38 7.03
C MET A 57 0.06 12.53 7.39
N GLY A 58 0.05 11.93 8.59
CA GLY A 58 -1.08 11.20 9.14
C GLY A 58 -2.22 12.13 9.54
N ALA A 59 -3.35 11.57 9.94
CA ALA A 59 -4.57 12.32 10.27
C ALA A 59 -4.40 13.40 11.36
N ASN A 60 -3.32 13.35 12.15
CA ASN A 60 -3.01 14.33 13.19
C ASN A 60 -2.33 15.62 12.68
N SER A 61 -1.91 15.67 11.41
CA SER A 61 -1.19 16.83 10.85
C SER A 61 -2.10 17.83 10.15
N ALA A 62 -3.40 17.55 10.11
CA ALA A 62 -4.43 18.48 9.67
C ALA A 62 -4.94 19.40 10.81
N GLU A 63 -4.38 19.28 12.03
CA GLU A 63 -4.81 20.02 13.22
C GLU A 63 -3.79 21.06 13.70
N HIS A 64 -2.88 21.53 12.83
CA HIS A 64 -1.98 22.64 13.17
C HIS A 64 -2.07 23.82 12.21
#